data_AF-A0A8T5PY44-F1
#
_entry.id   AF-A0A8T5PY44-F1
#
_cell.length_a   1.000
_cell.length_b   1.000
_cell.length_c   1.000
_cell.angle_alpha   90.00
_cell.angle_beta   90.00
_cell.angle_gamma   90.00
#
_symmetry.space_group_name_H-M   'P 1'
#
loop_
_entity.id
_entity.type
_entity.pdbx_description
1 polymer ?
#
loop_
_entity_poly.entity_id
_entity_poly.type
_entity_poly.pdbx_seq_one_letter_code
_entity_poly.pdbx_strand_id
1 'polypeptide(L)' 'MIKKKIAVFGHFCIVLGCFLFTWGMYLLPVSEPTFVGILTKPLFWGLFSIFGGICANVHSCCKCVQGQRYP' A
#
# COMPACT_ATOMS: atom_id res chain seq x y z
N MET A 1 -6.54 -9.14 -19.26
CA MET A 1 -6.73 -9.71 -17.89
C MET A 1 -5.75 -9.18 -16.84
N ILE A 2 -4.50 -8.82 -17.20
CA ILE A 2 -3.47 -8.35 -16.25
C ILE A 2 -3.83 -7.02 -15.55
N LYS A 3 -4.41 -6.04 -16.26
CA LYS A 3 -4.87 -4.77 -15.66
C LYS A 3 -5.77 -4.97 -14.43
N LYS A 4 -6.82 -5.79 -14.57
CA LYS A 4 -7.77 -6.06 -13.49
C LYS A 4 -7.09 -6.71 -12.28
N LYS A 5 -6.13 -7.61 -12.50
CA LYS A 5 -5.40 -8.28 -11.41
C LYS A 5 -4.56 -7.27 -10.61
N ILE A 6 -3.86 -6.36 -11.28
CA ILE A 6 -3.02 -5.35 -10.62
C ILE A 6 -3.87 -4.31 -9.88
N ALA A 7 -4.99 -3.89 -10.47
CA ALA A 7 -5.92 -2.96 -9.80
C ALA A 7 -6.54 -3.58 -8.54
N VAL A 8 -7.01 -4.84 -8.61
CA VAL A 8 -7.56 -5.54 -7.43
C VAL A 8 -6.49 -5.75 -6.36
N PHE A 9 -5.26 -6.11 -6.75
CA PHE A 9 -4.14 -6.23 -5.83
C PHE A 9 -3.82 -4.88 -5.15
N GLY A 10 -3.70 -3.80 -5.92
CA GLY A 10 -3.44 -2.47 -5.38
C GLY A 10 -4.55 -2.00 -4.43
N HIS A 11 -5.81 -2.26 -4.77
CA HIS A 11 -6.93 -1.94 -3.89
C HIS A 11 -6.89 -2.75 -2.59
N PHE A 12 -6.57 -4.04 -2.66
CA PHE A 12 -6.42 -4.88 -1.46
C PHE A 12 -5.30 -4.39 -0.55
N CYS A 13 -4.15 -3.99 -1.11
CA CYS A 13 -3.05 -3.38 -0.35
C CYS A 13 -3.46 -2.07 0.34
N ILE A 14 -4.25 -1.22 -0.33
CA ILE A 14 -4.76 0.01 0.30
C ILE A 14 -5.67 -0.33 1.49
N VAL A 15 -6.61 -1.25 1.34
CA VAL A 15 -7.52 -1.65 2.41
C VAL A 15 -6.76 -2.24 3.60
N LEU A 16 -5.83 -3.17 3.34
CA LEU A 16 -5.00 -3.78 4.37
C LEU A 16 -4.13 -2.73 5.07
N GLY A 17 -3.53 -1.83 4.28
CA GLY A 17 -2.70 -0.73 4.77
C GLY A 17 -3.47 0.24 5.66
N CYS A 18 -4.70 0.60 5.29
CA CYS A 18 -5.59 1.41 6.14
C CYS A 18 -5.88 0.72 7.47
N PHE A 19 -6.15 -0.59 7.46
CA PHE A 19 -6.39 -1.36 8.68
C PHE A 19 -5.15 -1.37 9.60
N LEU A 20 -3.96 -1.65 9.04
CA LEU A 20 -2.70 -1.61 9.77
C LEU A 20 -2.36 -0.20 10.28
N PHE A 21 -2.68 0.84 9.52
CA PHE A 21 -2.45 2.22 9.91
C PHE A 21 -3.32 2.62 11.10
N THR A 22 -4.63 2.33 11.06
CA THR A 22 -5.54 2.58 12.19
C THR A 22 -5.12 1.79 13.42
N TRP A 23 -4.74 0.52 13.25
CA TRP A 23 -4.20 -0.30 14.34
C TRP A 23 -2.91 0.31 14.91
N GLY A 24 -2.00 0.75 14.06
CA GLY A 24 -0.75 1.40 14.44
C GLY A 24 -0.97 2.69 15.23
N MET A 25 -1.99 3.49 14.88
CA MET A 25 -2.38 4.68 15.64
C MET A 25 -2.88 4.34 17.04
N TYR A 26 -3.57 3.20 17.20
CA TYR A 26 -4.02 2.74 18.51
C TYR A 26 -2.85 2.31 19.43
N LEU A 27 -1.73 1.87 18.83
CA LEU A 27 -0.52 1.46 19.56
C LEU A 27 0.44 2.61 19.89
N LEU A 28 0.23 3.82 19.35
CA LEU A 28 1.06 5.00 19.63
C LEU A 28 1.20 5.35 21.13
N PRO A 29 0.11 5.43 21.94
CA PRO A 29 0.20 5.91 23.31
C PRO A 29 0.95 4.98 24.27
N VAL A 30 1.12 3.71 23.91
CA VAL A 30 1.82 2.70 24.73
C VAL A 30 3.23 2.40 24.21
N SER A 31 3.69 3.13 23.20
CA SER A 31 4.88 2.79 22.43
C SER A 31 6.00 3.80 22.58
N GLU A 32 7.19 3.31 22.89
CA GLU A 32 8.40 4.12 22.86
C GLU A 32 8.81 4.45 21.40
N PRO A 33 9.19 5.70 21.12
CA PRO A 33 9.60 6.14 19.78
C PRO A 33 11.08 5.80 19.54
N THR A 34 11.39 4.51 19.38
CA THR A 34 12.70 4.05 18.93
C THR A 34 12.72 3.84 17.42
N PHE A 35 13.86 4.07 16.76
CA PHE A 35 13.97 3.94 15.29
C PHE A 35 13.59 2.53 14.79
N VAL A 36 14.07 1.50 15.48
CA VAL A 36 13.70 0.10 15.22
C VAL A 36 12.22 -0.13 15.51
N GLY A 37 11.69 0.50 16.57
CA GLY A 37 10.27 0.45 16.90
C GLY A 37 9.39 1.06 15.81
N ILE A 38 9.82 2.12 15.12
CA ILE A 38 9.08 2.73 14.01
C ILE A 38 9.05 1.78 12.81
N LEU A 39 10.20 1.20 12.42
CA LEU A 39 10.30 0.32 11.24
C LEU A 39 9.60 -1.03 11.41
N THR A 40 9.45 -1.51 12.64
CA THR A 40 8.74 -2.77 12.96
C THR A 40 7.26 -2.57 13.26
N LYS A 41 6.82 -1.32 13.48
CA LYS A 41 5.43 -1.03 13.82
C LYS A 41 4.50 -1.20 12.62
N PRO A 42 3.26 -1.65 12.86
CA PRO A 42 2.24 -1.76 11.82
C PRO A 42 1.91 -0.41 11.18
N LEU A 43 2.16 0.71 11.87
CA LEU A 43 1.98 2.05 11.31
C LEU A 43 2.85 2.31 10.08
N PHE A 44 4.15 1.97 10.14
CA PHE A 44 5.09 2.17 9.04
C PHE A 44 4.74 1.27 7.85
N TRP A 45 4.48 0.00 8.11
CA TRP A 45 4.09 -0.97 7.08
C TRP A 45 2.71 -0.68 6.50
N GLY A 46 1.79 -0.17 7.30
CA GLY A 46 0.48 0.31 6.83
C GLY A 46 0.64 1.46 5.84
N LEU A 47 1.47 2.45 6.17
CA LEU A 47 1.77 3.57 5.27
C LEU A 47 2.44 3.07 3.98
N PHE A 48 3.45 2.20 4.08
CA PHE A 48 4.13 1.61 2.94
C PHE A 48 3.16 0.82 2.04
N SER A 49 2.23 0.07 2.63
CA SER A 49 1.22 -0.71 1.91
C SER A 49 0.19 0.18 1.19
N ILE A 50 -0.24 1.29 1.80
CA ILE A 50 -1.12 2.28 1.16
C ILE A 50 -0.44 2.91 -0.05
N PHE A 51 0.76 3.46 0.13
CA PHE A 51 1.49 4.10 -0.98
C PHE A 51 1.86 3.09 -2.08
N GLY A 52 2.27 1.87 -1.72
CA GLY A 52 2.51 0.78 -2.66
C GLY A 52 1.25 0.38 -3.43
N GLY A 53 0.10 0.31 -2.76
CA GLY A 53 -1.18 -0.01 -3.37
C GLY A 53 -1.71 1.09 -4.30
N ILE A 54 -1.51 2.37 -3.94
CA ILE A 54 -1.77 3.51 -4.84
C ILE A 54 -0.90 3.41 -6.08
N CYS A 55 0.40 3.16 -5.90
CA CYS A 55 1.34 2.99 -7.01
C CYS A 55 0.89 1.85 -7.94
N ALA A 56 0.53 0.68 -7.40
CA ALA A 56 0.02 -0.44 -8.19
C ALA A 56 -1.27 -0.09 -8.96
N ASN A 57 -2.20 0.64 -8.33
CA ASN A 57 -3.41 1.12 -9.00
C ASN A 57 -3.11 2.09 -10.14
N VAL A 58 -2.24 3.08 -9.92
CA VAL A 58 -1.81 4.01 -10.97
C VAL A 58 -1.09 3.26 -12.09
N HIS A 59 -0.20 2.32 -11.74
CA HIS A 59 0.55 1.53 -12.71
C HIS A 59 -0.34 0.59 -13.54
N SER A 60 -1.48 0.15 -12.99
CA SER A 60 -2.51 -0.57 -13.75
C SER A 60 -3.11 0.26 -14.91
N CYS A 61 -3.05 1.58 -14.79
CA CYS A 61 -3.47 2.54 -15.81
C CYS A 61 -2.32 2.97 -16.76
N CYS A 62 -1.06 2.66 -16.44
CA CYS A 62 0.09 3.03 -17.27
C CYS A 62 0.19 2.16 -18.53
N LYS A 63 0.60 2.78 -19.66
CA LYS A 63 0.68 2.12 -20.98
C LYS A 63 1.54 0.84 -20.98
N CYS A 64 2.54 0.76 -20.10
CA CYS A 64 3.38 -0.42 -19.86
C CYS A 64 2.56 -1.68 -19.54
N VAL A 65 1.51 -1.54 -18.73
CA VAL A 65 0.61 -2.63 -18.34
C VAL A 65 -0.60 -2.71 -19.27
N GLN A 66 -0.97 -1.59 -19.89
CA GLN A 66 -2.15 -1.54 -20.73
C GLN A 66 -2.03 -2.30 -22.04
N GLY A 67 -0.81 -2.65 -22.46
CA GLY A 67 -0.59 -3.32 -23.73
C GLY A 67 -1.08 -2.49 -24.92
N GLN A 68 -1.11 -1.15 -24.77
CA GLN A 68 -1.30 -0.28 -25.93
C GLN A 68 -0.04 -0.38 -26.78
N ARG A 69 -0.06 -1.30 -27.75
CA ARG A 69 0.71 -1.08 -28.97
C ARG A 69 0.22 0.23 -29.58
N TYR A 70 1.16 1.11 -29.88
CA TYR A 70 0.91 2.23 -30.78
C TYR A 70 0.28 1.69 -32.09
N PRO A 71 -0.58 2.47 -32.77
CA PRO A 71 -0.89 2.18 -34.17
C PRO A 71 0.39 2.13 -35.01
#